data_AF-A0A7X5WQQ7-F1
#
_entry.id   AF-A0A7X5WQQ7-F1
#
_cell.length_a   1.000
_cell.length_b   1.000
_cell.length_c   1.000
_cell.angle_alpha   90.00
_cell.angle_beta   90.00
_cell.angle_gamma   90.00
#
_symmetry.space_group_name_H-M   'P 1'
#
loop_
_entity.id
_entity.type
_entity.pdbx_description
1 polymer ?
#
loop_
_entity_poly.entity_id
_entity_poly.type
_entity_poly.pdbx_seq_one_letter_code
_entity_poly.pdbx_strand_id
1 'polypeptide(L)'
;DHERLGYETLVNVGELAPGTERFPVEERHTLRDRPGLDAVLTGEGFVRTVDDGRVDDPGIMALLQRELRSEAAAPIVIGDAVWGVVWASTRDDGRILDHDDLATLHLVAEHAATAVTQAERIAEFEELALRDPLT
;
A
#
# COMPACT_ATOMS: atom_id res chain seq x y z
N ASP A 1 -5.67 14.33 -14.02
CA ASP A 1 -4.76 13.60 -14.91
C ASP A 1 -4.40 12.29 -14.23
N HIS A 2 -5.14 11.22 -14.52
CA HIS A 2 -5.08 9.95 -13.77
C HIS A 2 -3.74 9.22 -13.93
N GLU A 3 -2.92 9.61 -14.91
CA GLU A 3 -1.57 9.08 -15.14
C GLU A 3 -0.56 9.51 -14.07
N ARG A 4 -0.86 10.53 -13.25
CA ARG A 4 0.04 11.03 -12.20
C ARG A 4 -0.26 10.49 -10.80
N LEU A 5 -1.42 9.87 -10.58
CA LEU A 5 -1.81 9.34 -9.27
C LEU A 5 -1.46 7.85 -9.20
N GLY A 6 -0.51 7.54 -8.34
CA GLY A 6 0.05 6.21 -8.17
C GLY A 6 0.94 6.13 -6.94
N TYR A 7 1.52 4.96 -6.71
CA TYR A 7 2.52 4.75 -5.67
C TYR A 7 3.71 3.95 -6.21
N GLU A 8 4.81 4.07 -5.50
CA GLU A 8 5.99 3.23 -5.71
C GLU A 8 6.08 2.22 -4.58
N THR A 9 6.30 0.96 -4.94
CA THR A 9 6.48 -0.10 -3.95
C THR A 9 7.86 0.04 -3.32
N LEU A 10 7.92 0.32 -2.01
CA LEU A 10 9.18 0.36 -1.27
C LEU A 10 9.63 -1.04 -0.82
N VAL A 11 8.67 -1.92 -0.53
CA VAL A 11 8.94 -3.28 -0.05
C VAL A 11 7.80 -4.22 -0.41
N ASN A 12 8.15 -5.38 -0.94
CA ASN A 12 7.24 -6.52 -1.08
C ASN A 12 7.53 -7.54 0.03
N VAL A 13 6.48 -8.12 0.61
CA VAL A 13 6.60 -9.14 1.67
C VAL A 13 5.66 -10.30 1.35
N GLY A 14 6.04 -11.50 1.79
CA GLY A 14 5.28 -12.73 1.61
C GLY A 14 5.82 -13.57 0.47
N GLU A 15 4.92 -14.28 -0.21
CA GLU A 15 5.28 -15.09 -1.38
C GLU A 15 5.35 -14.20 -2.62
N LEU A 16 6.58 -13.96 -3.09
CA LEU A 16 6.85 -13.07 -4.21
C LEU A 16 6.56 -13.77 -5.55
N ALA A 17 5.82 -13.10 -6.43
CA ALA A 17 5.61 -13.57 -7.79
C ALA A 17 6.92 -13.54 -8.60
N PRO A 18 7.07 -14.37 -9.64
CA PRO A 18 8.25 -14.33 -10.50
C PRO A 18 8.51 -12.91 -11.04
N GLY A 19 9.74 -12.43 -10.89
CA GLY A 19 10.12 -11.07 -11.31
C GLY A 19 9.78 -9.95 -10.32
N THR A 20 9.17 -10.26 -9.17
CA THR A 20 9.02 -9.29 -8.07
C THR A 20 10.20 -9.39 -7.11
N GLU A 21 10.72 -8.23 -6.71
CA GLU A 21 11.84 -8.12 -5.77
C GLU A 21 11.32 -7.70 -4.40
N ARG A 22 12.01 -8.12 -3.34
CA ARG A 22 11.68 -7.70 -1.98
C ARG A 22 11.82 -6.19 -1.80
N PHE A 23 12.86 -5.60 -2.38
CA PHE A 23 13.14 -4.17 -2.35
C PHE A 23 13.39 -3.70 -3.79
N PRO A 24 12.32 -3.46 -4.56
CA PRO A 24 12.45 -3.14 -5.97
C PRO A 24 13.08 -1.76 -6.16
N VAL A 25 13.88 -1.60 -7.22
CA VAL A 25 14.45 -0.28 -7.59
C VAL A 25 13.42 0.59 -8.30
N GLU A 26 12.56 -0.01 -9.12
CA GLU A 26 11.46 0.67 -9.82
C GLU A 26 10.25 -0.26 -9.94
N GLU A 27 9.24 -0.04 -9.10
CA GLU A 27 7.96 -0.73 -9.22
C GLU A 27 6.84 0.26 -8.91
N ARG A 28 6.21 0.79 -9.98
CA ARG A 28 5.17 1.81 -9.88
C ARG A 28 3.83 1.27 -10.28
N HIS A 29 2.82 1.65 -9.52
CA HIS A 29 1.43 1.24 -9.73
C HIS A 29 0.54 2.45 -9.90
N THR A 30 -0.37 2.38 -10.88
CA THR A 30 -1.34 3.44 -11.15
C THR A 30 -2.75 3.01 -10.73
N LEU A 31 -3.68 3.96 -10.69
CA LEU A 31 -5.12 3.68 -10.53
C LEU A 31 -5.65 2.64 -11.53
N ARG A 32 -5.07 2.59 -12.75
CA ARG A 32 -5.49 1.66 -13.80
C ARG A 32 -5.18 0.21 -13.43
N ASP A 33 -4.03 0.00 -12.81
CA ASP A 33 -3.52 -1.33 -12.48
C ASP A 33 -3.95 -1.78 -11.07
N ARG A 34 -4.44 -0.83 -10.25
CA ARG A 34 -4.89 -1.04 -8.86
C ARG A 34 -6.27 -0.41 -8.62
N PRO A 35 -7.36 -1.04 -9.08
CA PRO A 35 -8.71 -0.60 -8.73
C PRO A 35 -8.91 -0.52 -7.21
N GLY A 36 -9.52 0.55 -6.71
CA GLY A 36 -9.66 0.83 -5.28
C GLY A 36 -8.55 1.69 -4.68
N LEU A 37 -7.47 1.97 -5.43
CA LEU A 37 -6.44 2.91 -5.00
C LEU A 37 -7.01 4.33 -4.77
N ASP A 38 -8.03 4.73 -5.51
CA ASP A 38 -8.73 6.01 -5.32
C ASP A 38 -9.33 6.15 -3.92
N ALA A 39 -10.01 5.11 -3.42
CA ALA A 39 -10.56 5.10 -2.07
C ALA A 39 -9.45 5.28 -1.03
N VAL A 40 -8.34 4.54 -1.19
CA VAL A 40 -7.19 4.62 -0.29
C VAL A 40 -6.55 6.00 -0.32
N LEU A 41 -6.41 6.62 -1.49
CA LEU A 41 -5.87 7.98 -1.62
C LEU A 41 -6.77 9.04 -0.97
N THR A 42 -8.06 8.75 -0.78
CA THR A 42 -8.99 9.58 0.01
C THR A 42 -9.03 9.23 1.50
N GLY A 43 -8.21 8.29 1.94
CA GLY A 43 -8.11 7.86 3.35
C GLY A 43 -9.02 6.69 3.72
N GLU A 44 -9.67 6.04 2.76
CA GLU A 44 -10.57 4.91 3.00
C GLU A 44 -9.89 3.58 2.67
N GLY A 45 -9.78 2.69 3.66
CA GLY A 45 -9.31 1.32 3.44
C GLY A 45 -10.41 0.44 2.84
N PHE A 46 -10.03 -0.65 2.19
CA PHE A 46 -10.99 -1.61 1.65
C PHE A 46 -10.50 -3.05 1.76
N VAL A 47 -11.45 -3.98 1.71
CA VAL A 47 -11.22 -5.41 1.51
C VAL A 47 -12.16 -5.90 0.40
N ARG A 48 -11.65 -6.75 -0.50
CA ARG A 48 -12.49 -7.38 -1.54
C ARG A 48 -12.07 -8.83 -1.75
N THR A 49 -13.03 -9.65 -2.18
CA THR A 49 -12.80 -11.02 -2.62
C THR A 49 -13.59 -11.35 -3.87
N VAL A 50 -13.06 -12.26 -4.70
CA VAL A 50 -13.77 -12.81 -5.86
C VAL A 50 -15.05 -13.56 -5.47
N ASP A 51 -15.13 -14.07 -4.24
CA ASP A 51 -16.25 -14.91 -3.76
C ASP A 51 -17.54 -14.10 -3.54
N ASP A 52 -17.40 -12.83 -3.13
CA ASP A 52 -18.52 -11.91 -2.87
C ASP A 52 -18.73 -10.90 -4.02
N GLY A 53 -17.88 -10.98 -5.05
CA GLY A 53 -17.79 -10.02 -6.13
C GLY A 53 -18.70 -10.33 -7.32
N ARG A 54 -19.01 -9.30 -8.12
CA ARG A 54 -19.63 -9.48 -9.44
C ARG A 54 -18.55 -9.55 -10.51
N VAL A 55 -18.73 -10.39 -11.53
CA VAL A 55 -17.75 -10.58 -12.62
C VAL A 55 -17.60 -9.31 -13.47
N ASP A 56 -18.54 -8.38 -13.44
CA ASP A 56 -18.44 -7.07 -14.11
C ASP A 56 -17.77 -5.97 -13.25
N ASP A 57 -17.40 -6.26 -12.00
CA ASP A 57 -16.67 -5.33 -11.15
C ASP A 57 -15.19 -5.22 -11.58
N PRO A 58 -14.66 -4.01 -11.86
CA PRO A 58 -13.29 -3.83 -12.32
C PRO A 58 -12.22 -4.38 -11.37
N GLY A 59 -12.44 -4.31 -10.06
CA GLY A 59 -11.47 -4.85 -9.10
C GLY A 59 -11.55 -6.35 -8.94
N ILE A 60 -12.73 -6.96 -9.08
CA ILE A 60 -12.86 -8.42 -9.19
C ILE A 60 -12.16 -8.93 -10.46
N MET A 61 -12.34 -8.24 -11.59
CA MET A 61 -11.62 -8.58 -12.82
C MET A 61 -10.10 -8.42 -12.68
N ALA A 62 -9.63 -7.39 -11.96
CA ALA A 62 -8.20 -7.20 -11.70
C ALA A 62 -7.62 -8.30 -10.80
N LEU A 63 -8.37 -8.78 -9.80
CA LEU A 63 -7.96 -9.92 -8.99
C LEU A 63 -7.79 -11.19 -9.84
N LEU A 64 -8.79 -11.51 -10.67
CA LEU A 64 -8.75 -12.68 -11.55
C LEU A 64 -7.59 -12.62 -12.55
N GLN A 65 -7.32 -11.45 -13.14
CA GLN A 65 -6.18 -11.25 -14.04
C GLN A 65 -4.81 -11.44 -13.38
N ARG A 66 -4.75 -11.23 -12.05
CA ARG A 66 -3.52 -11.38 -11.23
C ARG A 66 -3.46 -12.72 -10.51
N GLU A 67 -4.41 -13.62 -10.76
CA GLU A 67 -4.53 -14.93 -10.10
C GLU A 67 -4.63 -14.82 -8.56
N LEU A 68 -5.39 -13.80 -8.10
CA LEU A 68 -5.62 -13.50 -6.69
C LEU A 68 -7.08 -13.79 -6.30
N ARG A 69 -7.27 -14.26 -5.06
CA ARG A 69 -8.60 -14.53 -4.48
C ARG A 69 -9.18 -13.34 -3.75
N SER A 70 -8.32 -12.60 -3.05
CA SER A 70 -8.74 -11.45 -2.25
C SER A 70 -7.59 -10.46 -2.08
N GLU A 71 -7.94 -9.23 -1.77
CA GLU A 71 -7.00 -8.18 -1.42
C GLU A 71 -7.61 -7.24 -0.37
N ALA A 72 -6.73 -6.60 0.38
CA ALA A 72 -7.10 -5.52 1.28
C ALA A 72 -6.03 -4.45 1.25
N ALA A 73 -6.43 -3.19 1.39
CA ALA A 73 -5.52 -2.07 1.39
C ALA A 73 -5.93 -1.04 2.45
N ALA A 74 -4.92 -0.48 3.12
CA ALA A 74 -5.07 0.55 4.13
C ALA A 74 -4.14 1.74 3.84
N PRO A 75 -4.61 2.99 4.00
CA PRO A 75 -3.79 4.16 3.80
C PRO A 75 -2.79 4.35 4.95
N ILE A 76 -1.58 4.74 4.60
CA ILE A 76 -0.59 5.28 5.54
C ILE A 76 -0.83 6.78 5.61
N VAL A 77 -1.34 7.27 6.74
CA VAL A 77 -1.68 8.69 6.93
C VAL A 77 -0.66 9.34 7.85
N ILE A 78 -0.09 10.47 7.43
CA ILE A 78 0.82 11.30 8.23
C ILE A 78 0.25 12.71 8.28
N GLY A 79 -0.10 13.18 9.48
CA GLY A 79 -0.87 14.41 9.64
C GLY A 79 -2.25 14.27 8.98
N ASP A 80 -2.59 15.19 8.08
CA ASP A 80 -3.87 15.20 7.35
C ASP A 80 -3.75 14.69 5.90
N ALA A 81 -2.65 14.02 5.55
CA ALA A 81 -2.37 13.57 4.20
C ALA A 81 -2.05 12.07 4.12
N VAL A 82 -2.52 11.43 3.04
CA VAL A 82 -2.11 10.06 2.69
C VAL A 82 -0.69 10.11 2.14
N TRP A 83 0.25 9.51 2.87
CA TRP A 83 1.66 9.40 2.49
C TRP A 83 1.90 8.16 1.61
N GLY A 84 1.16 7.08 1.84
CA GLY A 84 1.32 5.83 1.10
C GLY A 84 0.19 4.83 1.36
N VAL A 85 0.44 3.58 1.00
CA VAL A 85 -0.54 2.48 1.12
C VAL A 85 0.17 1.20 1.60
N VAL A 86 -0.50 0.46 2.47
CA VAL A 86 -0.19 -0.95 2.73
C VAL A 86 -1.20 -1.79 1.95
N TRP A 87 -0.71 -2.70 1.11
CA TRP A 87 -1.55 -3.58 0.27
C TRP A 87 -1.23 -5.04 0.57
N ALA A 88 -2.25 -5.84 0.82
CA ALA A 88 -2.13 -7.28 0.96
C ALA A 88 -3.02 -7.99 -0.05
N SER A 89 -2.57 -9.14 -0.52
CA SER A 89 -3.35 -10.00 -1.41
C SER A 89 -3.08 -11.46 -1.13
N THR A 90 -4.07 -12.31 -1.38
CA THR A 90 -3.95 -13.76 -1.29
C THR A 90 -4.17 -14.40 -2.66
N ARG A 91 -3.43 -15.47 -2.95
CA ARG A 91 -3.59 -16.29 -4.16
C ARG A 91 -4.89 -17.09 -4.10
N ASP A 92 -5.25 -17.72 -5.22
CA ASP A 92 -6.49 -18.49 -5.38
C ASP A 92 -6.68 -19.62 -4.33
N ASP A 93 -5.57 -20.24 -3.90
CA ASP A 93 -5.52 -21.27 -2.86
C ASP A 93 -5.36 -20.73 -1.43
N GLY A 94 -5.21 -19.41 -1.30
CA GLY A 94 -5.04 -18.72 -0.03
C GLY A 94 -6.35 -18.49 0.72
N ARG A 95 -6.22 -18.14 2.01
CA ARG A 95 -7.37 -17.68 2.80
C ARG A 95 -7.95 -16.39 2.22
N ILE A 96 -9.25 -16.19 2.40
CA ILE A 96 -9.93 -14.94 2.06
C ILE A 96 -9.58 -13.90 3.14
N LEU A 97 -9.21 -12.71 2.70
CA LEU A 97 -9.05 -11.56 3.59
C LEU A 97 -10.42 -10.99 3.95
N ASP A 98 -10.60 -10.64 5.22
CA ASP A 98 -11.84 -10.06 5.74
C ASP A 98 -11.62 -8.70 6.43
N HIS A 99 -12.63 -8.23 7.17
CA HIS A 99 -12.57 -6.94 7.85
C HIS A 99 -11.61 -6.95 9.04
N ASP A 100 -11.36 -8.09 9.68
CA ASP A 100 -10.38 -8.20 10.76
C ASP A 100 -8.95 -8.10 10.20
N ASP A 101 -8.74 -8.60 8.98
CA ASP A 101 -7.49 -8.38 8.25
C ASP A 101 -7.29 -6.93 7.85
N LEU A 102 -8.34 -6.25 7.40
CA LEU A 102 -8.29 -4.83 7.12
C LEU A 102 -7.96 -4.01 8.38
N ALA A 103 -8.56 -4.36 9.52
CA ALA A 103 -8.21 -3.74 10.80
C ALA A 103 -6.73 -3.98 11.17
N THR A 104 -6.21 -5.18 10.90
CA THR A 104 -4.79 -5.49 11.09
C THR A 104 -3.89 -4.67 10.16
N LEU A 105 -4.28 -4.52 8.89
CA LEU A 105 -3.59 -3.68 7.91
C LEU A 105 -3.55 -2.21 8.35
N HIS A 106 -4.64 -1.69 8.94
CA HIS A 106 -4.63 -0.34 9.51
C HIS A 106 -3.60 -0.20 10.64
N LEU A 107 -3.49 -1.18 11.54
CA LEU A 107 -2.46 -1.17 12.58
C LEU A 107 -1.05 -1.15 11.98
N VAL A 108 -0.81 -1.93 10.92
CA VAL A 108 0.48 -1.91 10.21
C VAL A 108 0.74 -0.55 9.59
N ALA A 109 -0.27 0.06 8.97
CA ALA A 109 -0.17 1.39 8.36
C ALA A 109 0.13 2.49 9.40
N GLU A 110 -0.46 2.43 10.59
CA GLU A 110 -0.18 3.34 11.71
C GLU A 110 1.27 3.22 12.19
N HIS A 111 1.79 1.99 12.29
CA HIS A 111 3.19 1.77 12.66
C HIS A 111 4.14 2.27 11.58
N ALA A 112 3.81 2.07 10.31
CA ALA A 112 4.58 2.58 9.18
C ALA A 112 4.61 4.12 9.19
N ALA A 113 3.47 4.79 9.39
CA ALA A 113 3.38 6.24 9.51
C ALA A 113 4.26 6.78 10.64
N THR A 114 4.26 6.10 11.79
CA THR A 114 5.12 6.45 12.94
C THR A 114 6.60 6.32 12.57
N ALA A 115 6.99 5.20 11.96
CA ALA A 115 8.38 4.95 11.57
C ALA A 115 8.88 5.97 10.53
N VAL A 116 8.06 6.30 9.53
CA VAL A 116 8.39 7.33 8.53
C VAL A 116 8.55 8.69 9.20
N THR A 117 7.59 9.10 10.04
CA THR A 117 7.66 10.37 10.78
C THR A 117 8.92 10.46 11.64
N GLN A 118 9.33 9.35 12.27
CA GLN A 118 10.56 9.30 13.06
C GLN A 118 11.81 9.41 12.19
N ALA A 119 11.86 8.71 11.06
CA ALA A 119 12.99 8.78 10.14
C ALA A 119 13.18 10.18 9.57
N GLU A 120 12.09 10.84 9.17
CA GLU A 120 12.11 12.23 8.67
C GLU A 120 12.64 13.21 9.73
N ARG A 121 12.21 13.08 10.99
CA ARG A 121 12.72 13.91 12.09
C ARG A 121 14.20 13.69 12.35
N ILE A 122 14.68 12.45 12.32
CA ILE A 122 16.10 12.13 12.51
C ILE A 122 16.93 12.77 11.40
N ALA A 123 16.49 12.65 10.14
CA ALA A 123 17.17 13.26 9.00
C ALA A 123 17.22 14.79 9.09
N GLU A 124 16.13 15.43 9.54
CA GLU A 124 16.09 16.88 9.77
C GLU A 124 17.09 17.31 10.85
N PHE A 125 17.18 16.58 11.97
CA PHE A 125 18.16 16.85 13.01
C PHE A 125 19.60 16.69 12.52
N GLU A 126 19.89 15.66 11.71
CA GLU A 126 21.22 15.47 11.13
C GLU A 126 21.57 16.60 10.16
N GLU A 127 20.63 17.02 9.29
CA GLU A 127 20.84 18.13 8.37
C GLU A 127 21.11 19.45 9.10
N LEU A 128 20.38 19.73 10.18
CA LEU A 128 20.58 20.91 11.02
C LEU A 128 21.94 20.87 11.73
N ALA A 129 22.32 19.72 12.31
CA ALA A 129 23.62 19.55 12.98
C ALA A 129 24.80 19.68 12.01
N LEU A 130 24.65 19.23 10.77
CA LEU A 130 25.65 19.39 9.70
C LEU A 130 25.72 20.84 9.17
N ARG A 131 24.62 21.59 9.24
CA ARG A 131 24.55 23.01 8.86
C ARG A 131 24.93 23.99 9.95
N ASP A 132 25.16 23.52 11.18
CA ASP A 132 25.64 24.32 12.31
C ASP A 132 27.13 24.05 12.65
N PRO A 133 28.10 24.29 11.74
CA PRO A 133 29.50 24.31 12.13
C PRO A 133 29.79 25.63 12.86
N LEU A 134 29.79 25.55 14.20
CA LEU A 134 30.32 26.54 15.17
C LEU A 134 29.48 27.81 15.39
N THR A 135 28.73 27.82 16.48
CA THR A 135 28.80 28.92 17.47
C THR A 135 29.51 28.47 18.72
#